data_AF-A0A4P9XBM6-F1
#
_entry.id   AF-A0A4P9XBM6-F1
#
_cell.length_a   1.000
_cell.length_b   1.000
_cell.length_c   1.000
_cell.angle_alpha   90.00
_cell.angle_beta   90.00
_cell.angle_gamma   90.00
#
_symmetry.space_group_name_H-M   'P 1'
#
loop_
_entity.id
_entity.type
_entity.pdbx_description
1 polymer ?
#
loop_
_entity_poly.entity_id
_entity_poly.type
_entity_poly.pdbx_seq_one_letter_code
_entity_poly.pdbx_strand_id
1 'polypeptide(L)'
;MTLPELKPEPALVALNVAQRLTAPLVLGSSSAFRGHVLAAYGIPYTSAKPEIDEKALGDRGPNADPNALTRLIAGAKMDALVAAIARGDLPAVPADAVVVTCDQVVTHAGAIREKPVDAAEARRFLASYSASAASATSGLVVRHLATGRTATGNTTATQHFAAVPDTVLDAMVPRVMWSAGGLVVEDPALAPYLREREGTEDEIIGMPIRLLAQLLEEVGACAPSPP
;
A
#
# COMPACT_ATOMS: atom_id res chain seq x y z
N MET A 1 -17.24 -2.54 -5.76
CA MET A 1 -16.21 -2.23 -6.78
C MET A 1 -15.53 -3.53 -7.12
N THR A 2 -15.50 -3.93 -8.39
CA THR A 2 -14.73 -5.10 -8.83
C THR A 2 -13.36 -4.60 -9.22
N LEU A 3 -12.31 -5.09 -8.56
CA LEU A 3 -10.93 -4.78 -8.94
C LEU A 3 -10.54 -5.60 -10.18
N PRO A 4 -9.85 -5.01 -11.16
CA PRO A 4 -9.35 -5.74 -12.31
C PRO A 4 -8.34 -6.82 -11.86
N GLU A 5 -8.10 -7.81 -12.71
CA GLU A 5 -7.09 -8.83 -12.42
C GLU A 5 -5.68 -8.22 -12.44
N LEU A 6 -5.00 -8.23 -11.29
CA LEU A 6 -3.59 -7.93 -11.21
C LEU A 6 -2.77 -9.09 -11.75
N LYS A 7 -1.91 -8.83 -12.74
CA LYS A 7 -0.97 -9.83 -13.27
C LYS A 7 0.32 -9.82 -12.44
N PRO A 8 0.62 -10.87 -11.66
CA PRO A 8 1.80 -10.89 -10.82
C PRO A 8 3.09 -10.86 -11.64
N GLU A 9 4.05 -10.03 -11.24
CA GLU A 9 5.36 -9.98 -11.89
C GLU A 9 6.18 -11.25 -11.59
N PRO A 10 6.78 -11.92 -12.60
CA PRO A 10 7.51 -13.19 -12.38
C PRO A 10 8.61 -13.12 -11.32
N ALA A 11 9.34 -12.00 -11.27
CA ALA A 11 10.41 -11.80 -10.29
C ALA A 11 9.88 -11.68 -8.84
N LEU A 12 8.64 -11.23 -8.66
CA LEU A 12 7.99 -11.15 -7.35
C LEU A 12 7.33 -12.48 -6.98
N VAL A 13 6.75 -13.20 -7.95
CA VAL A 13 6.26 -14.57 -7.76
C VAL A 13 7.40 -15.48 -7.30
N ALA A 14 8.59 -15.34 -7.88
CA ALA A 14 9.77 -16.13 -7.53
C ALA A 14 10.22 -15.98 -6.06
N LEU A 15 9.78 -14.91 -5.35
CA LEU A 15 10.03 -14.77 -3.91
C LEU A 15 9.33 -15.84 -3.08
N ASN A 16 8.25 -16.45 -3.61
CA ASN A 16 7.48 -17.53 -3.01
C ASN A 16 7.08 -17.25 -1.55
N VAL A 17 6.69 -16.00 -1.26
CA VAL A 17 6.39 -15.51 0.11
C VAL A 17 5.39 -16.42 0.81
N ALA A 18 4.29 -16.77 0.13
CA ALA A 18 3.23 -17.61 0.68
C ALA A 18 3.74 -18.97 1.20
N GLN A 19 4.67 -19.60 0.48
CA GLN A 19 5.22 -20.92 0.83
C GLN A 19 6.27 -20.83 1.95
N ARG A 20 6.83 -19.64 2.17
CA ARG A 20 7.89 -19.40 3.14
C ARG A 20 7.41 -18.81 4.45
N LEU A 21 6.16 -18.35 4.53
CA LEU A 21 5.56 -17.86 5.76
C LEU A 21 5.61 -18.95 6.84
N THR A 22 6.12 -18.59 8.01
CA THR A 22 6.21 -19.46 9.19
C THR A 22 5.16 -19.10 10.25
N ALA A 23 4.39 -18.04 10.02
CA ALA A 23 3.37 -17.52 10.91
C ALA A 23 2.13 -17.05 10.10
N PRO A 24 0.91 -17.09 10.68
CA PRO A 24 -0.27 -16.52 10.06
C PRO A 24 -0.12 -15.00 9.85
N LEU A 25 -0.39 -14.52 8.63
CA LEU A 25 -0.31 -13.09 8.32
C LEU A 25 -1.64 -12.38 8.64
N VAL A 26 -1.54 -11.28 9.38
CA VAL A 26 -2.64 -10.36 9.67
C VAL A 26 -2.38 -9.01 9.01
N LEU A 27 -3.24 -8.64 8.07
CA LEU A 27 -3.23 -7.35 7.42
C LEU A 27 -3.92 -6.30 8.30
N GLY A 28 -3.11 -5.38 8.83
CA GLY A 28 -3.50 -4.23 9.63
C GLY A 28 -4.15 -3.08 8.85
N SER A 29 -4.92 -3.37 7.80
CA SER A 29 -5.42 -2.38 6.83
C SER A 29 -6.80 -2.76 6.31
N SER A 30 -7.68 -1.77 6.11
CA SER A 30 -8.99 -1.92 5.45
C SER A 30 -8.95 -1.70 3.94
N SER A 31 -7.78 -1.42 3.35
CA SER A 31 -7.64 -1.23 1.90
C SER A 31 -7.91 -2.54 1.15
N ALA A 32 -8.99 -2.56 0.36
CA ALA A 32 -9.31 -3.67 -0.53
C ALA A 32 -8.20 -3.92 -1.56
N PHE A 33 -7.51 -2.85 -2.01
CA PHE A 33 -6.39 -2.93 -2.95
C PHE A 33 -5.22 -3.73 -2.39
N ARG A 34 -4.85 -3.49 -1.12
CA ARG A 34 -3.76 -4.24 -0.47
C ARG A 34 -4.09 -5.73 -0.36
N GLY A 35 -5.32 -6.03 0.05
CA GLY A 35 -5.80 -7.41 0.11
C GLY A 35 -5.87 -8.08 -1.25
N HIS A 36 -6.21 -7.32 -2.30
CA HIS A 36 -6.22 -7.79 -3.68
C HIS A 36 -4.81 -8.14 -4.18
N VAL A 37 -3.81 -7.32 -3.88
CA VAL A 37 -2.40 -7.64 -4.20
C VAL A 37 -1.97 -8.92 -3.48
N LEU A 38 -2.17 -9.03 -2.16
CA LEU A 38 -1.81 -10.26 -1.42
C LEU A 38 -2.46 -11.51 -2.03
N ALA A 39 -3.74 -11.42 -2.40
CA ALA A 39 -4.46 -12.52 -3.04
C ALA A 39 -3.88 -12.87 -4.43
N ALA A 40 -3.50 -11.88 -5.25
CA ALA A 40 -2.89 -12.11 -6.56
C ALA A 40 -1.55 -12.86 -6.46
N TYR A 41 -0.81 -12.65 -5.37
CA TYR A 41 0.44 -13.37 -5.07
C TYR A 41 0.24 -14.64 -4.23
N GLY A 42 -1.02 -15.04 -3.98
CA GLY A 42 -1.36 -16.26 -3.23
C GLY A 42 -0.99 -16.21 -1.75
N ILE A 43 -0.76 -15.03 -1.19
CA ILE A 43 -0.36 -14.85 0.21
C ILE A 43 -1.61 -14.88 1.10
N PRO A 44 -1.80 -15.92 1.93
CA PRO A 44 -2.97 -16.01 2.80
C PRO A 44 -2.90 -14.95 3.90
N TYR A 45 -4.01 -14.27 4.15
CA TYR A 45 -4.10 -13.27 5.22
C TYR A 45 -5.48 -13.24 5.85
N THR A 46 -5.53 -12.71 7.08
CA THR A 46 -6.75 -12.20 7.70
C THR A 46 -6.63 -10.70 7.93
N SER A 47 -7.74 -9.99 8.08
CA SER A 47 -7.71 -8.55 8.33
C SER A 47 -8.08 -8.23 9.78
N ALA A 48 -7.33 -7.33 10.40
CA ALA A 48 -7.69 -6.74 11.68
C ALA A 48 -7.33 -5.25 11.60
N LYS A 49 -8.24 -4.36 11.99
CA LYS A 49 -7.98 -2.92 11.90
C LYS A 49 -8.38 -2.22 13.21
N PRO A 50 -7.48 -1.45 13.83
CA PRO A 50 -7.87 -0.47 14.84
C PRO A 50 -8.38 0.82 14.16
N GLU A 51 -9.27 1.53 14.83
CA GLU A 51 -9.62 2.90 14.41
C GLU A 51 -8.54 3.88 14.90
N ILE A 52 -8.01 4.70 13.99
CA ILE A 52 -7.00 5.72 14.27
C ILE A 52 -7.24 6.95 13.39
N ASP A 53 -7.07 8.15 13.96
CA ASP A 53 -7.11 9.40 13.21
C ASP A 53 -5.75 9.67 12.53
N GLU A 54 -5.59 9.13 11.32
CA GLU A 54 -4.36 9.25 10.52
C GLU A 54 -4.05 10.70 10.13
N LYS A 55 -5.08 11.56 10.02
CA LYS A 55 -4.93 12.96 9.60
C LYS A 55 -4.29 13.83 10.66
N ALA A 56 -4.37 13.42 11.93
CA ALA A 56 -3.72 14.10 13.04
C ALA A 56 -2.19 13.83 13.13
N LEU A 57 -1.63 12.95 12.28
CA LEU A 57 -0.28 12.42 12.44
C LEU A 57 0.69 12.81 11.33
N GLY A 58 1.62 13.72 11.60
CA GLY A 58 2.70 14.06 10.67
C GLY A 58 2.40 15.23 9.73
N ASP A 59 3.40 15.66 8.99
CA ASP A 59 3.35 16.86 8.15
C ASP A 59 2.92 16.54 6.71
N ARG A 60 2.06 17.40 6.12
CA ARG A 60 1.70 17.41 4.68
C ARG A 60 2.05 18.73 4.01
N GLY A 61 2.76 19.60 4.72
CA GLY A 61 3.15 20.91 4.26
C GLY A 61 4.14 20.87 3.11
N PRO A 62 4.47 22.05 2.57
CA PRO A 62 5.54 22.18 1.60
C PRO A 62 6.85 21.61 2.15
N ASN A 63 7.52 20.76 1.35
CA ASN A 63 8.75 20.04 1.72
C ASN A 63 8.57 18.90 2.75
N ALA A 64 7.34 18.48 3.05
CA ALA A 64 7.13 17.28 3.85
C ALA A 64 7.77 16.06 3.19
N ASP A 65 8.44 15.22 3.99
CA ASP A 65 9.04 13.97 3.53
C ASP A 65 7.98 12.86 3.50
N PRO A 66 7.59 12.33 2.32
CA PRO A 66 6.60 11.28 2.21
C PRO A 66 7.05 9.96 2.88
N ASN A 67 8.35 9.69 2.96
CA ASN A 67 8.85 8.49 3.64
C ASN A 67 8.64 8.59 5.16
N ALA A 68 9.00 9.74 5.75
CA ALA A 68 8.77 10.00 7.16
C ALA A 68 7.28 9.95 7.51
N LEU A 69 6.42 10.57 6.69
CA LEU A 69 4.97 10.58 6.91
C LEU A 69 4.38 9.17 6.91
N THR A 70 4.61 8.41 5.84
CA THR A 70 4.04 7.06 5.69
C THR A 70 4.58 6.09 6.73
N ARG A 71 5.86 6.20 7.09
CA ARG A 71 6.46 5.41 8.17
C ARG A 71 5.82 5.74 9.53
N LEU A 72 5.60 7.02 9.83
CA LEU A 72 4.95 7.46 11.07
C LEU A 72 3.53 6.89 11.18
N ILE A 73 2.73 7.02 10.12
CA ILE A 73 1.34 6.55 10.13
C ILE A 73 1.28 5.02 10.20
N ALA A 74 2.12 4.31 9.44
CA ALA A 74 2.18 2.84 9.51
C ALA A 74 2.59 2.34 10.90
N GLY A 75 3.54 3.03 11.57
CA GLY A 75 3.93 2.75 12.95
C GLY A 75 2.79 3.00 13.94
N ALA A 76 2.12 4.15 13.84
CA ALA A 76 0.98 4.46 14.70
C ALA A 76 -0.18 3.45 14.53
N LYS A 77 -0.43 2.98 13.30
CA LYS A 77 -1.37 1.87 13.03
C LYS A 77 -0.94 0.59 13.74
N MET A 78 0.36 0.26 13.74
CA MET A 78 0.88 -0.94 14.39
C MET A 78 0.67 -0.86 15.90
N ASP A 79 1.03 0.26 16.51
CA ASP A 79 0.88 0.46 17.96
C ASP A 79 -0.59 0.37 18.39
N ALA A 80 -1.49 1.02 17.65
CA ALA A 80 -2.92 0.94 17.91
C ALA A 80 -3.46 -0.49 17.76
N LEU A 81 -3.00 -1.24 16.76
CA LEU A 81 -3.44 -2.61 16.49
C LEU A 81 -2.96 -3.56 17.59
N VAL A 82 -1.68 -3.50 17.96
CA VAL A 82 -1.12 -4.32 19.05
C VAL A 82 -1.84 -4.01 20.37
N ALA A 83 -2.11 -2.74 20.66
CA ALA A 83 -2.84 -2.37 21.87
C ALA A 83 -4.29 -2.90 21.85
N ALA A 84 -4.98 -2.85 20.71
CA ALA A 84 -6.33 -3.39 20.57
C ALA A 84 -6.38 -4.93 20.69
N ILE A 85 -5.39 -5.63 20.12
CA ILE A 85 -5.23 -7.09 20.30
C ILE A 85 -5.03 -7.42 21.78
N ALA A 86 -4.15 -6.70 22.48
CA ALA A 86 -3.86 -6.93 23.90
C ALA A 86 -5.09 -6.69 24.81
N ARG A 87 -5.97 -5.75 24.44
CA ARG A 87 -7.23 -5.50 25.14
C ARG A 87 -8.35 -6.49 24.80
N GLY A 88 -8.22 -7.25 23.72
CA GLY A 88 -9.26 -8.14 23.22
C GLY A 88 -10.39 -7.41 22.46
N ASP A 89 -10.12 -6.21 21.94
CA ASP A 89 -11.11 -5.39 21.21
C ASP A 89 -11.34 -5.90 19.77
N LEU A 90 -10.51 -6.84 19.30
CA LEU A 90 -10.49 -7.34 17.93
C LEU A 90 -10.78 -8.85 17.91
N PRO A 91 -11.20 -9.40 16.75
CA PRO A 91 -11.30 -10.84 16.55
C PRO A 91 -10.01 -11.55 16.99
N ALA A 92 -10.13 -12.81 17.43
CA ALA A 92 -9.00 -13.58 17.92
C ALA A 92 -7.86 -13.61 16.88
N VAL A 93 -6.74 -12.98 17.24
CA VAL A 93 -5.49 -13.01 16.47
C VAL A 93 -4.59 -14.08 17.08
N PRO A 94 -4.03 -15.02 16.30
CA PRO A 94 -3.07 -16.00 16.81
C PRO A 94 -1.89 -15.33 17.52
N ALA A 95 -1.46 -15.89 18.66
CA ALA A 95 -0.38 -15.31 19.46
C ALA A 95 0.97 -15.28 18.73
N ASP A 96 1.16 -16.18 17.76
CA ASP A 96 2.31 -16.29 16.88
C ASP A 96 2.14 -15.54 15.55
N ALA A 97 1.03 -14.83 15.33
CA ALA A 97 0.79 -14.14 14.07
C ALA A 97 1.86 -13.08 13.76
N VAL A 98 2.05 -12.83 12.47
CA VAL A 98 2.78 -11.68 11.95
C VAL A 98 1.80 -10.62 11.46
N VAL A 99 1.91 -9.43 12.03
CA VAL A 99 1.04 -8.30 11.70
C VAL A 99 1.77 -7.37 10.74
N VAL A 100 1.05 -6.88 9.72
CA VAL A 100 1.57 -5.95 8.72
C VAL A 100 0.68 -4.71 8.68
N THR A 101 1.22 -3.54 9.00
CA THR A 101 0.55 -2.26 8.76
C THR A 101 1.24 -1.50 7.65
N CYS A 102 0.46 -0.73 6.89
CA CYS A 102 0.95 0.02 5.74
C CYS A 102 0.22 1.35 5.62
N ASP A 103 0.97 2.36 5.21
CA ASP A 103 0.45 3.64 4.77
C ASP A 103 1.03 4.03 3.41
N GLN A 104 0.29 4.80 2.62
CA GLN A 104 0.73 5.26 1.31
C GLN A 104 0.19 6.65 1.01
N VAL A 105 1.07 7.47 0.44
CA VAL A 105 0.71 8.75 -0.17
C VAL A 105 1.23 8.81 -1.60
N VAL A 106 0.66 9.70 -2.41
CA VAL A 106 1.20 10.04 -3.74
C VAL A 106 1.86 11.40 -3.68
N THR A 107 3.04 11.55 -4.26
CA THR A 107 3.63 12.85 -4.51
C THR A 107 3.53 13.21 -5.98
N HIS A 108 3.19 14.47 -6.25
CA HIS A 108 3.12 15.01 -7.60
C HIS A 108 3.43 16.50 -7.57
N ALA A 109 4.34 16.95 -8.43
CA ALA A 109 4.81 18.34 -8.48
C ALA A 109 5.19 18.92 -7.10
N GLY A 110 5.87 18.11 -6.27
CA GLY A 110 6.34 18.51 -4.93
C GLY A 110 5.27 18.54 -3.83
N ALA A 111 4.02 18.13 -4.12
CA ALA A 111 2.93 18.08 -3.15
C ALA A 111 2.54 16.64 -2.82
N ILE A 112 2.30 16.37 -1.53
CA ILE A 112 1.68 15.13 -1.05
C ILE A 112 0.18 15.18 -1.34
N ARG A 113 -0.33 14.07 -1.87
CA ARG A 113 -1.74 13.83 -2.17
C ARG A 113 -2.19 12.56 -1.46
N GLU A 114 -3.12 12.73 -0.53
CA GLU A 114 -3.86 11.63 0.09
C GLU A 114 -5.05 11.25 -0.81
N LYS A 115 -6.02 10.50 -0.28
CA LYS A 115 -7.25 10.18 -1.02
C LYS A 115 -8.03 11.47 -1.31
N PRO A 116 -8.54 11.66 -2.54
CA PRO A 116 -9.28 12.86 -2.87
C PRO A 116 -10.53 12.98 -2.01
N VAL A 117 -10.83 14.18 -1.54
CA VAL A 117 -11.98 14.42 -0.65
C VAL A 117 -13.30 14.50 -1.42
N ASP A 118 -13.24 14.83 -2.70
CA ASP A 118 -14.39 14.92 -3.59
C ASP A 118 -14.04 14.60 -5.05
N ALA A 119 -15.09 14.52 -5.87
CA ALA A 119 -14.99 14.21 -7.30
C ALA A 119 -14.19 15.25 -8.09
N ALA A 120 -14.28 16.53 -7.71
CA ALA A 120 -13.58 17.61 -8.41
C ALA A 120 -12.07 17.52 -8.17
N GLU A 121 -11.65 17.22 -6.94
CA GLU A 121 -10.27 16.97 -6.59
C GLU A 121 -9.71 15.73 -7.28
N ALA A 122 -10.46 14.61 -7.26
CA ALA A 122 -10.07 13.39 -7.97
C ALA A 122 -9.82 13.66 -9.46
N ARG A 123 -10.72 14.40 -10.12
CA ARG A 123 -10.56 14.77 -11.52
C ARG A 123 -9.32 15.64 -11.74
N ARG A 124 -9.09 16.62 -10.87
CA ARG A 124 -7.92 17.50 -10.89
C ARG A 124 -6.62 16.71 -10.76
N PHE A 125 -6.58 15.73 -9.86
CA PHE A 125 -5.41 14.88 -9.69
C PHE A 125 -5.10 14.08 -10.95
N LEU A 126 -6.09 13.37 -11.48
CA LEU A 126 -5.94 12.56 -12.69
C LEU A 126 -5.50 13.40 -13.89
N ALA A 127 -6.13 14.56 -14.09
CA ALA A 127 -5.80 15.46 -15.20
C ALA A 127 -4.36 16.01 -15.12
N SER A 128 -3.78 16.12 -13.91
CA SER A 128 -2.45 16.69 -13.75
C SER A 128 -1.31 15.70 -14.03
N TYR A 129 -1.58 14.39 -14.00
CA TYR A 129 -0.54 13.36 -14.12
C TYR A 129 0.14 13.29 -15.49
N SER A 130 -0.45 13.89 -16.53
CA SER A 130 0.24 14.02 -17.82
C SER A 130 1.29 15.13 -17.86
N ALA A 131 1.29 16.04 -16.88
CA ALA A 131 2.24 17.16 -16.83
C ALA A 131 3.53 16.78 -16.07
N SER A 132 3.44 15.87 -15.10
CA SER A 132 4.58 15.29 -14.40
C SER A 132 4.18 13.97 -13.75
N ALA A 133 5.18 13.12 -13.46
CA ALA A 133 4.93 11.80 -12.90
C ALA A 133 4.22 11.84 -11.54
N ALA A 134 3.60 10.73 -11.19
CA ALA A 134 3.03 10.49 -9.88
C ALA A 134 3.86 9.41 -9.17
N SER A 135 4.36 9.71 -7.98
CA SER A 135 5.17 8.77 -7.20
C SER A 135 4.40 8.30 -5.96
N ALA A 136 4.08 7.02 -5.90
CA ALA A 136 3.47 6.38 -4.75
C ALA A 136 4.56 5.98 -3.75
N THR A 137 4.58 6.62 -2.59
CA THR A 137 5.48 6.27 -1.49
C THR A 137 4.70 5.48 -0.45
N SER A 138 5.18 4.29 -0.11
CA SER A 138 4.58 3.41 0.88
C SER A 138 5.52 3.22 2.07
N GLY A 139 4.97 3.17 3.29
CA GLY A 139 5.66 2.82 4.52
C GLY A 139 5.03 1.58 5.13
N LEU A 140 5.85 0.56 5.42
CA LEU A 140 5.41 -0.73 5.97
C LEU A 140 6.05 -0.96 7.34
N VAL A 141 5.25 -1.48 8.27
CA VAL A 141 5.72 -2.01 9.55
C VAL A 141 5.25 -3.45 9.68
N VAL A 142 6.19 -4.35 9.95
CA VAL A 142 5.93 -5.78 10.14
C VAL A 142 6.33 -6.14 11.57
N ARG A 143 5.45 -6.82 12.30
CA ARG A 143 5.71 -7.24 13.68
C ARG A 143 5.29 -8.69 13.90
N HIS A 144 6.23 -9.51 14.37
CA HIS A 144 5.94 -10.86 14.81
C HIS A 144 5.51 -10.84 16.28
N LEU A 145 4.25 -11.20 16.57
CA LEU A 145 3.65 -10.97 17.89
C LEU A 145 4.34 -11.78 19.00
N ALA A 146 4.62 -13.05 18.77
CA ALA A 146 5.22 -13.92 19.79
C ALA A 146 6.65 -13.52 20.18
N THR A 147 7.43 -12.92 19.27
CA THR A 147 8.82 -12.54 19.53
C THR A 147 8.98 -11.05 19.83
N GLY A 148 7.97 -10.24 19.51
CA GLY A 148 8.03 -8.78 19.58
C GLY A 148 8.93 -8.12 18.53
N ARG A 149 9.60 -8.90 17.67
CA ARG A 149 10.47 -8.36 16.62
C ARG A 149 9.65 -7.52 15.65
N THR A 150 10.17 -6.32 15.35
CA THR A 150 9.54 -5.36 14.45
C THR A 150 10.56 -4.90 13.42
N ALA A 151 10.16 -4.88 12.16
CA ALA A 151 10.92 -4.36 11.04
C ALA A 151 10.10 -3.27 10.33
N THR A 152 10.76 -2.31 9.71
CA THR A 152 10.11 -1.18 9.05
C THR A 152 10.89 -0.77 7.83
N GLY A 153 10.19 -0.45 6.74
CA GLY A 153 10.81 0.06 5.55
C GLY A 153 9.86 0.90 4.71
N ASN A 154 10.42 1.58 3.73
CA ASN A 154 9.70 2.38 2.77
C ASN A 154 10.07 1.94 1.34
N THR A 155 9.17 2.18 0.41
CA THR A 155 9.50 2.13 -1.02
C THR A 155 8.76 3.24 -1.76
N THR A 156 9.25 3.60 -2.94
CA THR A 156 8.58 4.53 -3.84
C THR A 156 8.60 3.97 -5.26
N ALA A 157 7.41 3.92 -5.88
CA ALA A 157 7.27 3.62 -7.30
C ALA A 157 6.68 4.84 -8.01
N THR A 158 7.12 5.09 -9.24
CA THR A 158 6.75 6.26 -10.04
C THR A 158 6.07 5.83 -11.33
N GLN A 159 4.93 6.45 -11.65
CA GLN A 159 4.21 6.22 -12.89
C GLN A 159 4.15 7.50 -13.72
N HIS A 160 4.57 7.40 -14.98
CA HIS A 160 4.40 8.44 -15.98
C HIS A 160 3.12 8.23 -16.78
N PHE A 161 2.44 9.31 -17.15
CA PHE A 161 1.22 9.27 -17.95
C PHE A 161 1.36 10.14 -19.21
N ALA A 162 0.70 9.73 -20.28
CA ALA A 162 0.31 10.64 -21.35
C ALA A 162 -0.96 11.40 -20.98
N ALA A 163 -1.32 12.38 -21.81
CA ALA A 163 -2.60 13.07 -21.71
C ALA A 163 -3.77 12.07 -21.76
N VAL A 164 -4.61 12.09 -20.73
CA VAL A 164 -5.82 11.28 -20.62
C VAL A 164 -7.00 12.15 -21.09
N PRO A 165 -7.81 11.70 -22.07
CA PRO A 165 -8.99 12.44 -22.54
C PRO A 165 -10.00 12.68 -21.42
N ASP A 166 -10.69 13.81 -21.49
CA ASP A 166 -11.70 14.20 -20.49
C ASP A 166 -12.78 13.13 -20.26
N THR A 167 -13.20 12.44 -21.32
CA THR A 167 -14.19 11.36 -21.23
C THR A 167 -13.71 10.19 -20.38
N VAL A 168 -12.41 9.88 -20.41
CA VAL A 168 -11.80 8.82 -19.58
C VAL A 168 -11.62 9.33 -18.16
N LEU A 169 -11.16 10.59 -17.98
CA LEU A 169 -11.04 11.21 -16.66
C LEU A 169 -12.38 11.17 -15.91
N ASP A 170 -13.46 11.62 -16.54
CA ASP A 170 -14.80 11.65 -15.93
C ASP A 170 -15.30 10.25 -15.55
N ALA A 171 -15.01 9.24 -16.37
CA ALA A 171 -15.36 7.84 -16.08
C ALA A 171 -14.52 7.24 -14.93
N MET A 172 -13.30 7.74 -14.72
CA MET A 172 -12.39 7.28 -13.68
C MET A 172 -12.64 7.91 -12.32
N VAL A 173 -13.14 9.15 -12.25
CA VAL A 173 -13.41 9.88 -10.99
C VAL A 173 -14.05 9.02 -9.89
N PRO A 174 -15.18 8.31 -10.11
CA PRO A 174 -15.80 7.52 -9.03
C PRO A 174 -14.99 6.30 -8.59
N ARG A 175 -14.03 5.84 -9.41
CA ARG A 175 -13.23 4.63 -9.17
C ARG A 175 -11.98 4.89 -8.35
N VAL A 176 -11.49 6.14 -8.34
CA VAL A 176 -10.21 6.49 -7.72
C VAL A 176 -10.33 7.10 -6.32
N MET A 177 -11.56 7.32 -5.84
CA MET A 177 -11.85 7.98 -4.55
C MET A 177 -11.21 7.31 -3.34
N TRP A 178 -10.84 6.03 -3.46
CA TRP A 178 -10.31 5.22 -2.37
C TRP A 178 -8.79 5.05 -2.42
N SER A 179 -8.13 5.62 -3.42
CA SER A 179 -6.68 5.50 -3.68
C SER A 179 -5.97 6.82 -3.38
N ALA A 180 -4.77 6.76 -2.79
CA ALA A 180 -3.96 7.95 -2.56
C ALA A 180 -3.67 8.65 -3.89
N GLY A 181 -3.81 9.98 -3.92
CA GLY A 181 -3.73 10.78 -5.13
C GLY A 181 -4.77 10.44 -6.22
N GLY A 182 -5.75 9.58 -5.95
CA GLY A 182 -6.56 8.99 -7.01
C GLY A 182 -5.72 8.24 -8.05
N LEU A 183 -4.53 7.76 -7.68
CA LEU A 183 -3.65 7.02 -8.56
C LEU A 183 -4.13 5.57 -8.63
N VAL A 184 -4.55 5.16 -9.82
CA VAL A 184 -4.97 3.80 -10.17
C VAL A 184 -4.29 3.49 -11.49
N VAL A 185 -3.52 2.42 -11.57
CA VAL A 185 -2.78 2.02 -12.77
C VAL A 185 -3.27 0.70 -13.34
N GLU A 186 -3.99 -0.06 -12.51
CA GLU A 186 -4.53 -1.36 -12.84
C GLU A 186 -5.87 -1.27 -13.60
N ASP A 187 -6.55 -0.11 -13.64
CA ASP A 187 -7.80 0.04 -14.39
C ASP A 187 -7.53 0.01 -15.91
N PRO A 188 -8.15 -0.91 -16.67
CA PRO A 188 -7.93 -1.03 -18.11
C PRO A 188 -8.23 0.24 -18.91
N ALA A 189 -9.09 1.13 -18.41
CA ALA A 189 -9.40 2.40 -19.06
C ALA A 189 -8.19 3.35 -19.09
N LEU A 190 -7.24 3.19 -18.16
CA LEU A 190 -6.02 4.00 -18.09
C LEU A 190 -4.84 3.38 -18.86
N ALA A 191 -4.89 2.07 -19.16
CA ALA A 191 -3.80 1.34 -19.83
C ALA A 191 -3.24 2.01 -21.10
N PRO A 192 -4.05 2.60 -22.02
CA PRO A 192 -3.52 3.30 -23.20
C PRO A 192 -2.68 4.56 -22.89
N TYR A 193 -2.84 5.11 -21.70
CA TYR A 193 -2.25 6.36 -21.26
C TYR A 193 -1.09 6.18 -20.30
N LEU A 194 -0.86 4.95 -19.79
CA LEU A 194 0.32 4.63 -19.01
C LEU A 194 1.57 4.72 -19.89
N ARG A 195 2.65 5.24 -19.31
CA ARG A 195 3.98 5.31 -19.90
C ARG A 195 4.94 4.54 -18.99
N GLU A 196 6.22 4.91 -19.05
CA GLU A 196 7.25 4.31 -18.21
C GLU A 196 6.85 4.29 -16.73
N ARG A 197 7.22 3.21 -16.07
CA ARG A 197 7.07 2.98 -14.64
C ARG A 197 8.43 2.67 -14.06
N GLU A 198 8.75 3.32 -12.96
CA GLU A 198 9.89 3.00 -12.11
C GLU A 198 9.34 2.29 -10.86
N GLY A 199 9.85 1.10 -10.55
CA GLY A 199 9.24 0.21 -9.55
C GLY A 199 8.16 -0.70 -10.13
N THR A 200 7.43 -1.41 -9.27
CA THR A 200 6.50 -2.47 -9.67
C THR A 200 5.03 -2.09 -9.43
N GLU A 201 4.10 -2.80 -10.07
CA GLU A 201 2.67 -2.45 -10.00
C GLU A 201 2.09 -2.55 -8.58
N ASP A 202 2.50 -3.56 -7.82
CA ASP A 202 2.10 -3.80 -6.45
C ASP A 202 2.54 -2.67 -5.49
N GLU A 203 3.67 -2.01 -5.78
CA GLU A 203 4.13 -0.83 -5.06
C GLU A 203 3.21 0.37 -5.29
N ILE A 204 2.75 0.58 -6.54
CA ILE A 204 1.80 1.65 -6.89
C ILE A 204 0.42 1.38 -6.25
N ILE A 205 -0.07 0.14 -6.32
CA ILE A 205 -1.37 -0.26 -5.76
C ILE A 205 -1.36 -0.20 -4.22
N GLY A 206 -0.20 -0.46 -3.59
CA GLY A 206 0.07 -0.15 -2.19
C GLY A 206 0.33 -1.31 -1.26
N MET A 207 0.74 -2.45 -1.82
CA MET A 207 1.29 -3.56 -1.06
C MET A 207 2.59 -4.02 -1.75
N PRO A 208 3.75 -3.43 -1.40
CA PRO A 208 5.03 -3.71 -2.03
C PRO A 208 5.56 -5.10 -1.59
N ILE A 209 5.34 -6.12 -2.41
CA ILE A 209 5.59 -7.54 -2.11
C ILE A 209 7.08 -7.80 -1.85
N ARG A 210 7.98 -7.14 -2.58
CA ARG A 210 9.42 -7.29 -2.35
C ARG A 210 9.82 -6.79 -0.97
N LEU A 211 9.36 -5.58 -0.61
CA LEU A 211 9.62 -5.00 0.70
C LEU A 211 8.97 -5.84 1.81
N LEU A 212 7.72 -6.29 1.59
CA LEU A 212 7.03 -7.20 2.52
C LEU A 212 7.87 -8.46 2.78
N ALA A 213 8.37 -9.12 1.73
CA ALA A 213 9.19 -10.32 1.85
C ALA A 213 10.44 -10.07 2.71
N GLN A 214 11.17 -8.98 2.44
CA GLN A 214 12.36 -8.58 3.20
C GLN A 214 12.03 -8.37 4.70
N LEU A 215 10.99 -7.59 4.99
CA LEU A 215 10.60 -7.30 6.37
C LEU A 215 10.09 -8.56 7.12
N LEU A 216 9.43 -9.49 6.42
CA LEU A 216 9.02 -10.78 6.99
C LEU A 216 10.22 -11.65 7.37
N GLU A 217 11.26 -11.70 6.54
CA GLU A 217 12.53 -12.37 6.87
C GLU A 217 13.21 -11.71 8.08
N GLU A 218 13.26 -10.38 8.10
CA GLU A 218 13.87 -9.61 9.20
C GLU A 218 13.21 -9.81 10.56
N VAL A 219 11.91 -10.14 10.62
CA VAL A 219 11.25 -10.48 11.89
C VAL A 219 11.24 -11.99 12.18
N GLY A 220 11.70 -12.82 11.23
CA GLY A 220 11.70 -14.28 11.32
C GLY A 220 10.34 -14.92 11.04
N ALA A 221 9.44 -14.21 10.34
CA ALA A 221 8.12 -14.71 9.91
C ALA A 221 8.15 -15.35 8.51
N CYS A 222 9.29 -15.30 7.82
CA CYS A 222 9.56 -16.09 6.62
C CYS A 222 10.89 -16.83 6.77
N ALA A 223 10.95 -18.07 6.28
CA ALA A 223 12.24 -18.74 6.01
C ALA A 223 13.05 -17.90 5.00
N PRO A 224 14.40 -17.88 5.03
CA PRO A 224 15.21 -17.06 4.10
C PRO A 224 14.91 -17.33 2.62
N SER A 225 15.11 -16.33 1.76
CA SER A 225 14.97 -16.55 0.32
C SER A 225 16.02 -17.53 -0.20
N PRO A 226 15.67 -18.42 -1.14
CA PRO A 226 16.68 -19.18 -1.86
C PRO A 226 17.68 -18.20 -2.52
N PRO A 227 18.97 -18.57 -2.61
CA PRO A 227 20.01 -17.76 -3.24
C PRO A 227 19.77 -17.52 -4.73
#